data_AF-A0A392SN82-F1
#
_entry.id   AF-A0A392SN82-F1
#
_cell.length_a   1.000
_cell.length_b   1.000
_cell.length_c   1.000
_cell.angle_alpha   90.00
_cell.angle_beta   90.00
_cell.angle_gamma   90.00
#
_symmetry.space_group_name_H-M   'P 1'
#
loop_
_entity.id
_entity.type
_entity.pdbx_description
1 polymer ?
#
loop_
_entity_poly.entity_id
_entity_poly.type
_entity_poly.pdbx_seq_one_letter_code
_entity_poly.pdbx_strand_id
1 'polypeptide(L)'
;LSYHPGKANVVADALSRKSLRMSSLMAKELELIEDFRDLSLVCERTTRSVKVGMLRLTKDFLEEVVEKQKTDVRLLKYKTLIEQGKKVDIEIDEHGVMRC
;
A
#
# COMPACT_ATOMS: atom_id res chain seq x y z
N LEU A 1 -1.28 39.89 45.94
CA LEU A 1 -0.99 39.12 44.71
C LEU A 1 -1.01 40.09 43.53
N SER A 2 0.13 40.31 42.85
CA SER A 2 0.18 41.21 41.69
C SER A 2 -0.07 40.41 40.42
N TYR A 3 -1.32 40.38 39.95
CA TYR A 3 -1.67 39.80 38.66
C TYR A 3 -1.28 40.78 37.55
N HIS A 4 -0.52 40.28 36.56
CA HIS A 4 -0.08 41.07 35.40
C HIS A 4 -0.65 40.45 34.13
N PRO A 5 -1.85 40.89 33.67
CA PRO A 5 -2.55 40.30 32.53
C PRO A 5 -1.67 40.23 31.27
N GLY A 6 -0.86 41.26 31.00
CA GLY A 6 0.05 41.28 29.84
C GLY A 6 1.11 40.19 29.88
N LYS A 7 1.66 39.85 31.07
CA LYS A 7 2.63 38.76 31.21
C LYS A 7 1.96 37.39 31.12
N ALA A 8 0.76 37.26 31.70
CA ALA A 8 -0.03 36.04 31.62
C ALA A 8 -0.41 35.70 30.17
N ASN A 9 -0.82 36.69 29.37
CA ASN A 9 -1.17 36.49 27.97
C ASN A 9 0.01 36.08 27.10
N VAL A 10 1.21 36.66 27.32
CA VAL A 10 2.42 36.26 26.58
C VAL A 10 2.77 34.80 26.84
N VAL A 11 2.64 34.34 28.09
CA VAL A 11 2.88 32.94 28.45
C VAL A 11 1.80 32.03 27.84
N ALA A 12 0.53 32.42 27.92
CA ALA A 12 -0.58 31.66 27.33
C ALA A 12 -0.44 31.53 25.80
N ASP A 13 -0.04 32.59 25.13
CA ASP A 13 0.20 32.63 23.68
C ASP A 13 1.41 31.77 23.27
N ALA A 14 2.53 31.88 23.99
CA ALA A 14 3.71 31.04 23.76
C ALA A 14 3.39 29.55 23.96
N LEU A 15 2.63 29.21 25.01
CA LEU A 15 2.20 27.84 25.28
C LEU A 15 1.21 27.34 24.23
N SER A 16 0.26 28.18 23.80
CA SER A 16 -0.71 27.85 22.75
C SER A 16 -0.03 27.56 21.42
N ARG A 17 0.95 28.39 21.01
CA ARG A 17 1.77 28.11 19.83
C ARG A 17 2.52 26.80 19.94
N LYS A 18 3.10 26.49 21.10
CA LYS A 18 3.77 25.21 21.33
C LYS A 18 2.79 24.04 21.18
N SER A 19 1.62 24.14 21.81
CA SER A 19 0.56 23.14 21.72
C SER A 19 0.12 22.92 20.27
N LEU A 20 -0.18 23.99 19.54
CA LEU A 20 -0.64 23.92 18.16
C LEU A 20 0.43 23.31 17.24
N ARG A 21 1.71 23.63 17.45
CA ARG A 21 2.81 22.99 16.72
C ARG A 21 2.90 21.49 17.01
N MET A 22 2.73 21.08 18.27
CA MET A 22 2.69 19.66 18.62
C MET A 22 1.50 18.97 17.96
N SER A 23 0.30 19.56 18.03
CA SER A 23 -0.89 19.02 17.35
C SER A 23 -0.69 18.88 15.84
N SER A 24 -0.05 19.86 15.20
CA SER A 24 0.28 19.78 13.76
C SER A 24 1.26 18.66 13.44
N LEU A 25 2.25 18.40 14.30
CA LEU A 25 3.17 17.27 14.13
C LEU A 25 2.46 15.92 14.33
N MET A 26 1.60 15.80 15.34
CA MET A 26 0.81 14.59 15.59
C MET A 26 -0.11 14.28 14.41
N ALA A 27 -0.75 15.31 13.82
CA ALA A 27 -1.59 15.12 12.64
C ALA A 27 -0.80 14.57 11.44
N LYS A 28 0.42 15.09 11.20
CA LYS A 28 1.31 14.58 10.14
C LYS A 28 1.81 13.17 10.43
N GLU A 29 2.08 12.85 11.69
CA GLU A 29 2.49 11.51 12.09
C GLU A 29 1.37 10.50 11.84
N LEU A 30 0.12 10.87 12.15
CA LEU A 30 -1.05 10.04 11.84
C LEU A 30 -1.21 9.81 10.34
N GLU A 31 -1.10 10.86 9.52
CA GLU A 31 -1.14 10.75 8.05
C GLU A 31 -0.07 9.78 7.52
N LEU A 32 1.17 9.87 8.02
CA LEU A 32 2.23 8.94 7.64
C LEU A 32 1.95 7.49 8.05
N ILE A 33 1.32 7.28 9.21
CA ILE A 33 0.93 5.93 9.68
C ILE A 33 -0.16 5.35 8.79
N GLU A 34 -1.14 6.16 8.38
CA GLU A 34 -2.19 5.77 7.45
C GLU A 34 -1.62 5.42 6.09
N ASP A 35 -0.78 6.29 5.51
CA ASP A 35 -0.08 6.02 4.25
C ASP A 35 0.73 4.71 4.33
N PHE A 36 1.51 4.54 5.40
CA PHE A 36 2.33 3.34 5.59
C PHE A 36 1.49 2.05 5.68
N ARG A 37 0.30 2.15 6.28
CA ARG A 37 -0.66 1.04 6.34
C ARG A 37 -1.21 0.72 4.94
N ASP A 38 -1.53 1.73 4.16
CA ASP A 38 -2.13 1.58 2.83
C ASP A 38 -1.13 1.08 1.77
N LEU A 39 0.17 1.31 1.98
CA LEU A 39 1.25 0.77 1.14
C LEU A 39 1.24 -0.77 1.01
N SER A 40 0.48 -1.51 1.83
CA SER A 40 0.29 -2.97 1.73
C SER A 40 1.61 -3.74 1.68
N LEU A 41 2.53 -3.37 2.57
CA LEU A 41 3.90 -3.90 2.61
C LEU A 41 3.93 -5.36 3.08
N VAL A 42 4.72 -6.18 2.38
CA VAL A 42 5.12 -7.51 2.84
C VAL A 42 6.33 -7.37 3.75
N CYS A 43 6.21 -7.82 4.99
CA CYS A 43 7.27 -7.77 5.99
C CYS A 43 7.79 -9.17 6.32
N GLU A 44 9.08 -9.40 6.13
CA GLU A 44 9.77 -10.63 6.54
C GLU A 44 10.76 -10.30 7.67
N ARG A 45 10.54 -10.89 8.85
CA ARG A 45 11.43 -10.72 9.99
C ARG A 45 12.45 -11.86 10.05
N THR A 46 13.72 -11.51 10.12
CA THR A 46 14.81 -12.42 10.45
C THR A 46 15.31 -12.17 11.88
N THR A 47 16.24 -12.99 12.37
CA THR A 47 16.84 -12.79 13.69
C THR A 47 17.66 -11.51 13.81
N ARG A 48 18.11 -10.92 12.68
CA ARG A 48 19.00 -9.74 12.66
C ARG A 48 18.41 -8.53 11.92
N SER A 49 17.30 -8.69 11.19
CA SER A 49 16.74 -7.62 10.37
C SER A 49 15.25 -7.80 10.11
N VAL A 50 14.62 -6.73 9.63
CA VAL A 50 13.30 -6.76 9.01
C VAL A 50 13.49 -6.36 7.56
N LYS A 51 13.00 -7.19 6.64
CA LYS A 51 12.90 -6.84 5.22
C LYS A 51 11.47 -6.41 4.95
N VAL A 52 11.32 -5.36 4.17
CA VAL A 52 10.02 -4.80 3.79
C VAL A 52 9.99 -4.68 2.27
N GLY A 53 8.93 -5.18 1.64
CA GLY A 53 8.74 -5.15 0.19
C GLY A 53 7.34 -4.68 -0.18
N MET A 54 7.21 -4.10 -1.36
CA MET A 54 5.93 -3.69 -1.93
C MET A 54 5.84 -4.20 -3.37
N LEU A 55 4.74 -4.87 -3.71
CA LEU A 55 4.42 -5.18 -5.09
C LEU A 55 3.11 -4.49 -5.45
N ARG A 56 3.18 -3.58 -6.42
CA ARG A 56 2.00 -2.90 -6.96
C ARG A 56 1.80 -3.31 -8.42
N LEU A 57 0.73 -4.03 -8.68
CA LEU A 57 0.31 -4.35 -10.04
C LEU A 57 -0.49 -3.16 -10.60
N THR A 58 -0.03 -2.59 -11.71
CA THR A 58 -0.76 -1.56 -12.44
C THR A 58 -1.66 -2.19 -13.49
N LYS A 59 -2.70 -1.47 -13.93
CA LYS A 59 -3.60 -1.94 -15.00
C LYS A 59 -2.83 -2.26 -16.28
N ASP A 60 -1.92 -1.37 -16.68
CA ASP A 60 -1.08 -1.54 -17.87
C ASP A 60 -0.23 -2.81 -17.82
N PHE A 61 0.27 -3.17 -16.63
CA PHE A 61 1.00 -4.42 -16.44
C PHE A 61 0.09 -5.64 -16.63
N LEU A 62 -1.13 -5.62 -16.11
CA LEU A 62 -2.09 -6.71 -16.31
C LEU A 62 -2.48 -6.84 -17.79
N GLU A 63 -2.69 -5.73 -18.49
CA GLU A 63 -2.94 -5.73 -19.94
C GLU A 63 -1.76 -6.33 -20.71
N GLU A 64 -0.53 -5.95 -20.37
CA GLU A 64 0.67 -6.55 -20.98
C GLU A 64 0.75 -8.05 -20.71
N VAL A 65 0.47 -8.50 -19.48
CA VAL A 65 0.43 -9.93 -19.15
C VAL A 65 -0.56 -10.65 -20.05
N VAL A 66 -1.80 -10.16 -20.17
CA VAL A 66 -2.82 -10.77 -21.04
C VAL A 66 -2.35 -10.86 -22.49
N GLU A 67 -1.78 -9.78 -23.04
CA GLU A 67 -1.29 -9.78 -24.43
C GLU A 67 -0.13 -10.77 -24.63
N LYS A 68 0.82 -10.84 -23.68
CA LYS A 68 1.92 -11.81 -23.76
C LYS A 68 1.40 -13.25 -23.65
N GLN A 69 0.44 -13.52 -22.77
CA GLN A 69 -0.16 -14.85 -22.62
C GLN A 69 -0.87 -15.34 -23.89
N LYS A 70 -1.46 -14.44 -24.69
CA LYS A 70 -2.05 -14.79 -26.00
C LYS A 70 -1.03 -15.32 -27.00
N THR A 71 0.23 -14.93 -26.88
CA THR A 71 1.31 -15.35 -27.79
C THR A 71 2.12 -16.54 -27.27
N ASP A 72 1.94 -16.92 -26.00
CA ASP A 72 2.67 -18.03 -25.40
C ASP A 72 2.07 -19.39 -25.82
N VAL A 73 2.87 -20.19 -26.52
CA VAL A 73 2.45 -21.49 -27.08
C VAL A 73 2.04 -22.49 -26.00
N ARG A 74 2.65 -22.45 -24.80
CA ARG A 74 2.29 -23.36 -23.71
C ARG A 74 0.96 -22.94 -23.09
N LEU A 75 0.76 -21.65 -22.86
CA LEU A 75 -0.49 -21.13 -22.30
C LEU A 75 -1.67 -21.31 -23.26
N LEU A 76 -1.46 -21.16 -24.56
CA LEU A 76 -2.48 -21.49 -25.57
C LEU A 76 -2.91 -22.98 -25.50
N LYS A 77 -1.97 -23.91 -25.28
CA LYS A 77 -2.32 -25.33 -25.09
C LYS A 77 -3.18 -25.53 -23.85
N TYR A 78 -2.84 -24.89 -22.73
CA TYR A 78 -3.66 -24.97 -21.51
C TYR A 78 -5.05 -24.38 -21.73
N LYS A 79 -5.15 -23.23 -22.40
CA LYS A 79 -6.43 -22.63 -22.77
C LYS A 79 -7.31 -23.59 -23.56
N THR A 80 -6.76 -24.26 -24.57
CA THR A 80 -7.50 -25.28 -25.34
C THR A 80 -7.94 -26.47 -24.48
N LEU A 81 -7.12 -26.92 -23.52
CA LEU A 81 -7.49 -28.00 -22.60
C LEU A 81 -8.63 -27.59 -21.67
N ILE A 82 -8.61 -26.34 -21.16
CA ILE A 82 -9.67 -25.77 -20.33
C ILE A 82 -10.97 -25.69 -21.13
N GLU A 83 -10.92 -25.19 -22.37
CA GLU A 83 -12.08 -25.12 -23.28
C GLU A 83 -12.65 -26.51 -23.63
N GLN A 84 -11.81 -27.55 -23.61
CA GLN A 84 -12.23 -28.96 -23.74
C GLN A 84 -12.83 -29.54 -22.44
N GLY A 85 -12.90 -28.76 -21.36
CA GLY A 85 -13.39 -29.22 -20.06
C GLY A 85 -12.41 -30.13 -19.31
N LYS A 86 -11.14 -30.18 -19.70
CA LYS A 86 -10.12 -30.94 -18.96
C LYS A 86 -9.69 -30.18 -17.74
N LYS A 87 -9.63 -30.88 -16.60
CA LYS A 87 -9.11 -30.32 -15.36
C LYS A 87 -7.59 -30.22 -15.43
N VAL A 88 -7.09 -28.99 -15.35
CA VAL A 88 -5.66 -28.64 -15.24
C VAL A 88 -5.49 -27.70 -14.05
N ASP A 89 -4.28 -27.61 -13.50
CA ASP A 89 -3.96 -26.72 -12.37
C ASP A 89 -3.78 -25.25 -12.81
N ILE A 90 -4.56 -24.81 -13.80
CA ILE A 90 -4.52 -23.45 -14.32
C ILE A 90 -5.97 -22.97 -14.49
N GLU A 91 -6.26 -21.80 -13.98
CA GLU A 91 -7.55 -21.12 -14.07
C GLU A 91 -7.39 -19.79 -14.80
N ILE A 92 -8.46 -19.34 -15.45
CA ILE A 92 -8.55 -18.00 -16.06
C ILE A 92 -9.39 -17.15 -15.13
N ASP A 93 -8.82 -16.05 -14.63
CA ASP A 93 -9.53 -15.14 -13.72
C ASP A 93 -10.53 -14.22 -14.45
N GLU A 94 -11.23 -13.39 -13.68
CA GLU A 94 -12.18 -12.40 -14.21
C GLU A 94 -11.54 -11.32 -15.11
N HIS A 95 -10.21 -11.17 -15.07
CA HIS A 95 -9.44 -10.26 -15.91
C HIS A 95 -8.87 -10.94 -17.16
N GLY A 96 -9.15 -12.23 -17.38
CA GLY A 96 -8.66 -12.99 -18.52
C GLY A 96 -7.20 -13.44 -18.40
N VAL A 97 -6.61 -13.39 -17.21
CA VAL A 97 -5.25 -13.83 -16.91
C VAL A 97 -5.25 -15.29 -16.51
N MET A 98 -4.43 -16.11 -17.17
CA MET A 98 -4.14 -17.49 -16.76
C MET A 98 -3.24 -17.50 -15.52
N ARG A 99 -3.67 -18.17 -14.46
CA ARG A 99 -2.97 -18.32 -13.17
C ARG A 99 -2.98 -19.77 -12.71
N CYS A 100 -1.96 -20.19 -11.95
CA CYS A 100 -1.86 -21.49 -11.31
C CYS A 100 -2.32 -21.46 -9.85
#